data_AF-A0A2R7LA90-F1
#
_entry.id   AF-A0A2R7LA90-F1
#
_cell.length_a   1.000
_cell.length_b   1.000
_cell.length_c   1.000
_cell.angle_alpha   90.00
_cell.angle_beta   90.00
_cell.angle_gamma   90.00
#
_symmetry.space_group_name_H-M   'P 1'
#
loop_
_entity.id
_entity.type
_entity.pdbx_description
1 polymer ?
#
loop_
_entity_poly.entity_id
_entity_poly.type
_entity_poly.pdbx_seq_one_letter_code
_entity_poly.pdbx_strand_id
1 'polypeptide(L)'
;MLARATIEGPREQQRIFTTALYHAFLHPSVISDRDGRWRGPDGRIRKAKHGLRYSTFSLWDSFRAAMPLYTLLVPERVDDFAGSLLDHAEASGRLPIWPIWGGETGTMIGEPALPVLADAWAKGFRGFDGRRALAAMVRTSTEDAALSQWSVLDRYGYYPFDRVEGEAVSRTLEAGIGDDAVARMATLLGEPTTGQRFARRAGSWRALIDPETRLTRGRDSQGNWRTPFDPLMPTSPLNNPGDYTEANAWQYSWTPALHDPEGLRDAMGGAAAFRAMLDRFFFDLPPTKGAAYLGQEAMIGQYAHGNEPSHHVAWLYAFTDKPETGHRLVRRIAHDFYKDRPDGIIGNEDAGQMSAWYIFATLGFYPAQPASGRYVLGIPLVERARIEVPGRKALIIERQGQGDHLSGFTRDGLPLSAPAIPHSQLISAGRLEFATSAGQ
;
A
#
# COMPACT_ATOMS: atom_id res chain seq x y z
N MET A 1 2.54 -5.99 -23.52
CA MET A 1 2.58 -5.60 -22.10
C MET A 1 2.98 -4.15 -21.91
N LEU A 2 4.16 -3.70 -22.34
CA LEU A 2 4.61 -2.31 -22.12
C LEU A 2 3.71 -1.24 -22.75
N ALA A 3 3.01 -1.55 -23.86
CA ALA A 3 2.02 -0.65 -24.45
C ALA A 3 0.72 -0.47 -23.62
N ARG A 4 0.58 -1.13 -22.46
CA ARG A 4 -0.58 -0.95 -21.56
C ARG A 4 -0.67 0.47 -21.02
N ALA A 5 0.45 1.16 -20.87
CA ALA A 5 0.49 2.57 -20.56
C ALA A 5 1.65 3.25 -21.29
N THR A 6 1.43 4.44 -21.83
CA THR A 6 2.44 5.24 -22.51
C THR A 6 2.37 6.69 -22.05
N ILE A 7 3.49 7.39 -22.09
CA ILE A 7 3.58 8.80 -21.70
C ILE A 7 4.21 9.65 -22.81
N GLU A 8 3.81 10.90 -22.90
CA GLU A 8 4.44 11.94 -23.72
C GLU A 8 5.26 12.84 -22.76
N GLY A 9 6.57 12.94 -23.01
CA GLY A 9 7.51 13.68 -22.15
C GLY A 9 8.96 13.52 -22.60
N PRO A 10 9.94 14.03 -21.83
CA PRO A 10 11.36 13.86 -22.13
C PRO A 10 11.76 12.38 -22.30
N ARG A 11 12.74 12.11 -23.18
CA ARG A 11 13.18 10.74 -23.49
C ARG A 11 13.67 9.95 -22.27
N GLU A 12 14.32 10.63 -21.33
CA GLU A 12 14.74 10.05 -20.04
C GLU A 12 13.53 9.56 -19.24
N GLN A 13 12.51 10.40 -19.06
CA GLN A 13 11.29 10.03 -18.33
C GLN A 13 10.53 8.88 -19.01
N GLN A 14 10.45 8.88 -20.34
CA GLN A 14 9.87 7.75 -21.09
C GLN A 14 10.63 6.44 -20.84
N ARG A 15 11.96 6.50 -20.76
CA ARG A 15 12.81 5.33 -20.47
C ARG A 15 12.57 4.83 -19.05
N ILE A 16 12.59 5.72 -18.04
CA ILE A 16 12.31 5.35 -16.65
C ILE A 16 10.92 4.72 -16.53
N PHE A 17 9.89 5.35 -17.08
CA PHE A 17 8.51 4.85 -17.03
C PHE A 17 8.35 3.49 -17.71
N THR A 18 8.98 3.29 -18.88
CA THR A 18 8.92 2.01 -19.60
C THR A 18 9.69 0.91 -18.87
N THR A 19 10.83 1.24 -18.26
CA THR A 19 11.60 0.31 -17.42
C THR A 19 10.82 -0.05 -16.15
N ALA A 20 10.15 0.93 -15.52
CA ALA A 20 9.28 0.67 -14.37
C ALA A 20 8.13 -0.27 -14.74
N LEU A 21 7.48 -0.08 -15.90
CA LEU A 21 6.47 -1.02 -16.40
C LEU A 21 7.05 -2.42 -16.63
N TYR A 22 8.29 -2.51 -17.13
CA TYR A 22 8.96 -3.79 -17.30
C TYR A 22 9.18 -4.49 -15.96
N HIS A 23 9.77 -3.82 -14.97
CA HIS A 23 10.01 -4.39 -13.63
C HIS A 23 8.70 -4.81 -12.95
N ALA A 24 7.67 -3.94 -12.98
CA ALA A 24 6.36 -4.25 -12.43
C ALA A 24 5.65 -5.43 -13.13
N PHE A 25 6.09 -5.88 -14.31
CA PHE A 25 5.50 -7.03 -14.99
C PHE A 25 6.32 -8.33 -14.87
N LEU A 26 7.41 -8.32 -14.11
CA LEU A 26 8.22 -9.53 -13.85
C LEU A 26 7.56 -10.48 -12.85
N HIS A 27 6.84 -9.92 -11.86
CA HIS A 27 6.13 -10.66 -10.82
C HIS A 27 4.66 -10.21 -10.73
N PRO A 28 3.74 -11.07 -10.27
CA PRO A 28 3.91 -12.46 -9.82
C PRO A 28 4.30 -13.44 -10.92
N SER A 29 4.99 -14.53 -10.58
CA SER A 29 5.50 -15.53 -11.54
C SER A 29 4.57 -16.73 -11.66
N VAL A 30 4.32 -17.20 -12.89
CA VAL A 30 3.51 -18.42 -13.12
C VAL A 30 4.26 -19.64 -12.58
N ILE A 31 3.60 -20.45 -11.74
CA ILE A 31 4.12 -21.68 -11.16
C ILE A 31 3.32 -22.93 -11.58
N SER A 32 2.18 -22.76 -12.24
CA SER A 32 1.43 -23.87 -12.81
C SER A 32 1.99 -24.29 -14.16
N ASP A 33 2.12 -25.60 -14.37
CA ASP A 33 2.36 -26.21 -15.68
C ASP A 33 1.17 -25.97 -16.62
N ARG A 34 1.39 -26.23 -17.91
CA ARG A 34 0.36 -26.09 -18.97
C ARG A 34 -0.94 -26.85 -18.69
N ASP A 35 -0.86 -27.97 -17.97
CA ASP A 35 -2.02 -28.79 -17.61
C ASP A 35 -2.70 -28.35 -16.30
N GLY A 36 -2.28 -27.21 -15.74
CA GLY A 36 -2.82 -26.63 -14.52
C GLY A 36 -2.27 -27.25 -13.23
N ARG A 37 -1.34 -28.20 -13.31
CA ARG A 37 -0.68 -28.73 -12.11
C ARG A 37 0.29 -27.70 -11.52
N TRP A 38 0.34 -27.59 -10.21
CA TRP A 38 1.26 -26.72 -9.48
C TRP A 38 1.64 -27.38 -8.15
N ARG A 39 2.73 -26.92 -7.54
CA ARG A 39 3.20 -27.44 -6.24
C ARG A 39 2.77 -26.50 -5.12
N GLY A 40 2.01 -27.04 -4.16
CA GLY A 40 1.52 -26.29 -3.01
C GLY A 40 2.57 -26.06 -1.92
N PRO A 41 2.24 -25.25 -0.91
CA PRO A 41 3.11 -24.99 0.25
C PRO A 41 3.38 -26.25 1.09
N ASP A 42 2.54 -27.27 0.95
CA ASP A 42 2.72 -28.59 1.57
C ASP A 42 3.59 -29.55 0.72
N GLY A 43 4.20 -29.04 -0.35
CA GLY A 43 5.01 -29.82 -1.31
C GLY A 43 4.19 -30.74 -2.23
N ARG A 44 2.86 -30.80 -2.07
CA ARG A 44 2.00 -31.69 -2.85
C ARG A 44 1.66 -31.08 -4.20
N ILE A 45 1.54 -31.94 -5.21
CA ILE A 45 1.04 -31.53 -6.52
C ILE A 45 -0.48 -31.38 -6.45
N ARG A 46 -0.95 -30.22 -6.86
CA ARG A 46 -2.36 -29.82 -6.91
C ARG A 46 -2.69 -29.42 -8.34
N LYS A 47 -3.98 -29.37 -8.67
CA LYS A 47 -4.45 -28.94 -10.00
C LYS A 47 -5.38 -27.75 -9.86
N ALA A 48 -5.05 -26.65 -10.53
CA ALA A 48 -5.90 -25.48 -10.61
C ALA A 48 -7.23 -25.85 -11.28
N LYS A 49 -8.36 -25.45 -10.68
CA LYS A 49 -9.68 -25.67 -11.28
C LYS A 49 -9.85 -24.85 -12.57
N HIS A 50 -9.43 -23.59 -12.51
CA HIS A 50 -9.47 -22.62 -13.60
C HIS A 50 -8.27 -21.68 -13.49
N GLY A 51 -7.85 -21.12 -14.62
CA GLY A 51 -6.78 -20.13 -14.68
C GLY A 51 -5.39 -20.69 -14.38
N LEU A 52 -4.40 -19.79 -14.36
CA LEU A 52 -3.03 -20.11 -13.96
C LEU A 52 -2.86 -19.99 -12.45
N ARG A 53 -1.77 -20.55 -11.93
CA ARG A 53 -1.31 -20.29 -10.57
C ARG A 53 -0.01 -19.53 -10.58
N TYR A 54 0.07 -18.57 -9.68
CA TYR A 54 1.19 -17.68 -9.52
C TYR A 54 1.81 -17.83 -8.12
N SER A 55 3.07 -17.41 -8.00
CA SER A 55 3.80 -17.25 -6.75
C SER A 55 4.71 -16.02 -6.88
N THR A 56 5.68 -15.89 -5.98
CA THR A 56 6.53 -14.70 -5.86
C THR A 56 5.67 -13.46 -5.62
N PHE A 57 4.82 -13.55 -4.61
CA PHE A 57 4.04 -12.42 -4.15
C PHE A 57 4.79 -11.78 -2.98
N SER A 58 5.52 -10.69 -3.23
CA SER A 58 6.14 -9.88 -2.18
C SER A 58 5.05 -9.02 -1.54
N LEU A 59 4.11 -9.63 -0.80
CA LEU A 59 2.82 -8.97 -0.54
C LEU A 59 2.95 -7.77 0.38
N TRP A 60 3.81 -7.82 1.40
CA TRP A 60 4.05 -6.70 2.33
C TRP A 60 4.38 -5.40 1.58
N ASP A 61 5.03 -5.52 0.43
CA ASP A 61 5.34 -4.41 -0.47
C ASP A 61 4.20 -4.20 -1.47
N SER A 62 3.92 -5.23 -2.25
CA SER A 62 3.11 -5.15 -3.46
C SER A 62 1.64 -4.84 -3.21
N PHE A 63 1.09 -5.06 -2.00
CA PHE A 63 -0.30 -4.65 -1.70
C PHE A 63 -0.47 -3.12 -1.81
N ARG A 64 0.61 -2.36 -1.61
CA ARG A 64 0.60 -0.89 -1.51
C ARG A 64 0.41 -0.24 -2.88
N ALA A 65 1.10 -0.71 -3.91
CA ALA A 65 0.98 -0.16 -5.26
C ALA A 65 0.95 -1.21 -6.38
N ALA A 66 1.82 -2.23 -6.36
CA ALA A 66 1.92 -3.17 -7.49
C ALA A 66 0.62 -3.97 -7.75
N MET A 67 0.01 -4.57 -6.72
CA MET A 67 -1.26 -5.27 -6.85
C MET A 67 -2.41 -4.33 -7.28
N PRO A 68 -2.57 -3.12 -6.70
CA PRO A 68 -3.48 -2.10 -7.24
C PRO A 68 -3.19 -1.70 -8.70
N LEU A 69 -1.94 -1.66 -9.13
CA LEU A 69 -1.58 -1.36 -10.52
C LEU A 69 -2.08 -2.45 -11.46
N TYR A 70 -2.01 -3.71 -11.04
CA TYR A 70 -2.46 -4.85 -11.84
C TYR A 70 -3.96 -4.84 -12.08
N THR A 71 -4.75 -4.35 -11.12
CA THR A 71 -6.20 -4.13 -11.32
C THR A 71 -6.52 -3.13 -12.43
N LEU A 72 -5.59 -2.24 -12.77
CA LEU A 72 -5.75 -1.23 -13.81
C LEU A 72 -5.15 -1.69 -15.15
N LEU A 73 -3.93 -2.22 -15.15
CA LEU A 73 -3.16 -2.47 -16.38
C LEU A 73 -3.23 -3.91 -16.89
N VAL A 74 -3.46 -4.89 -16.01
CA VAL A 74 -3.53 -6.31 -16.36
C VAL A 74 -4.71 -7.02 -15.69
N PRO A 75 -5.93 -6.46 -15.78
CA PRO A 75 -7.12 -6.99 -15.12
C PRO A 75 -7.39 -8.46 -15.46
N GLU A 76 -6.96 -8.93 -16.64
CA GLU A 76 -7.10 -10.33 -17.06
C GLU A 76 -6.35 -11.34 -16.18
N ARG A 77 -5.41 -10.90 -15.32
CA ARG A 77 -4.65 -11.77 -14.41
C ARG A 77 -5.12 -11.70 -12.96
N VAL A 78 -5.94 -10.72 -12.60
CA VAL A 78 -6.30 -10.44 -11.20
C VAL A 78 -7.05 -11.60 -10.55
N ASP A 79 -7.99 -12.20 -11.29
CA ASP A 79 -8.75 -13.35 -10.80
C ASP A 79 -7.85 -14.58 -10.57
N ASP A 80 -6.82 -14.78 -11.40
CA ASP A 80 -5.83 -15.85 -11.22
C ASP A 80 -4.91 -15.56 -10.02
N PHE A 81 -4.56 -14.30 -9.78
CA PHE A 81 -3.81 -13.91 -8.58
C PHE A 81 -4.62 -14.21 -7.31
N ALA A 82 -5.87 -13.76 -7.27
CA ALA A 82 -6.78 -14.06 -6.16
C ALA A 82 -6.98 -15.58 -5.98
N GLY A 83 -7.18 -16.31 -7.07
CA GLY A 83 -7.27 -17.77 -7.06
C GLY A 83 -6.01 -18.44 -6.51
N SER A 84 -4.83 -17.90 -6.80
CA SER A 84 -3.54 -18.40 -6.28
C SER A 84 -3.43 -18.23 -4.76
N LEU A 85 -3.80 -17.05 -4.24
CA LEU A 85 -3.82 -16.79 -2.80
C LEU A 85 -4.80 -17.70 -2.05
N LEU A 86 -5.99 -17.91 -2.62
CA LEU A 86 -7.02 -18.76 -2.02
C LEU A 86 -6.66 -20.25 -2.05
N ASP A 87 -6.09 -20.73 -3.15
CA ASP A 87 -5.63 -22.10 -3.27
C ASP A 87 -4.41 -22.36 -2.37
N HIS A 88 -3.53 -21.36 -2.17
CA HIS A 88 -2.49 -21.41 -1.15
C HIS A 88 -3.12 -21.53 0.25
N ALA A 89 -4.12 -20.71 0.57
CA ALA A 89 -4.78 -20.73 1.88
C ALA A 89 -5.50 -22.04 2.21
N GLU A 90 -6.04 -22.73 1.21
CA GLU A 90 -6.58 -24.08 1.40
C GLU A 90 -5.50 -25.13 1.64
N ALA A 91 -4.31 -24.93 1.08
CA ALA A 91 -3.20 -25.86 1.21
C ALA A 91 -2.44 -25.70 2.54
N SER A 92 -2.23 -24.46 2.99
CA SER A 92 -1.49 -24.13 4.22
C SER A 92 -2.40 -23.92 5.44
N GLY A 93 -3.70 -23.71 5.23
CA GLY A 93 -4.65 -23.33 6.27
C GLY A 93 -4.79 -21.81 6.47
N ARG A 94 -3.94 -20.97 5.87
CA ARG A 94 -3.95 -19.50 6.05
C ARG A 94 -3.56 -18.77 4.76
N LEU A 95 -4.10 -17.57 4.53
CA LEU A 95 -3.66 -16.73 3.42
C LEU A 95 -2.17 -16.39 3.53
N PRO A 96 -1.41 -16.43 2.43
CA PRO A 96 0.04 -16.29 2.51
C PRO A 96 0.47 -14.85 2.86
N ILE A 97 1.66 -14.73 3.43
CA ILE A 97 2.31 -13.44 3.72
C ILE A 97 3.32 -13.13 2.61
N TRP A 98 4.25 -14.03 2.31
CA TRP A 98 5.25 -13.83 1.24
C TRP A 98 5.63 -15.16 0.62
N PRO A 99 4.77 -15.66 -0.30
CA PRO A 99 4.96 -16.96 -0.91
C PRO A 99 5.98 -16.90 -2.05
N ILE A 100 7.02 -17.74 -1.94
CA ILE A 100 8.05 -17.99 -2.97
C ILE A 100 7.92 -19.42 -3.48
N TRP A 101 7.88 -19.59 -4.80
CA TRP A 101 7.91 -20.90 -5.47
C TRP A 101 6.88 -21.92 -4.93
N GLY A 102 5.68 -21.43 -4.61
CA GLY A 102 4.59 -22.22 -4.04
C GLY A 102 4.67 -22.44 -2.53
N GLY A 103 5.80 -22.16 -1.89
CA GLY A 103 6.01 -22.18 -0.44
C GLY A 103 5.59 -20.89 0.25
N GLU A 104 5.81 -20.82 1.56
CA GLU A 104 5.64 -19.64 2.42
C GLU A 104 6.94 -19.39 3.17
N THR A 105 7.36 -18.12 3.26
CA THR A 105 8.60 -17.73 3.95
C THR A 105 8.32 -17.14 5.33
N GLY A 106 7.11 -16.61 5.56
CA GLY A 106 6.73 -15.90 6.79
C GLY A 106 7.29 -14.48 6.89
N THR A 107 8.00 -14.02 5.87
CA THR A 107 8.42 -12.64 5.64
C THR A 107 7.20 -11.84 5.16
N MET A 108 7.01 -10.54 5.36
CA MET A 108 7.42 -9.74 6.51
C MET A 108 6.34 -9.86 7.61
N ILE A 109 5.73 -8.75 8.04
CA ILE A 109 4.67 -8.70 9.06
C ILE A 109 3.27 -8.50 8.45
N GLY A 110 2.25 -8.55 9.31
CA GLY A 110 0.86 -8.27 8.92
C GLY A 110 0.19 -9.40 8.14
N GLU A 111 -0.95 -9.09 7.52
CA GLU A 111 -1.72 -10.03 6.71
C GLU A 111 -1.97 -9.46 5.30
N PRO A 112 -0.90 -9.28 4.49
CA PRO A 112 -0.94 -8.44 3.29
C PRO A 112 -1.74 -9.05 2.11
N ALA A 113 -2.10 -10.34 2.16
CA ALA A 113 -3.03 -10.93 1.19
C ALA A 113 -4.47 -10.42 1.32
N LEU A 114 -4.88 -9.98 2.53
CA LEU A 114 -6.24 -9.52 2.80
C LEU A 114 -6.60 -8.26 2.01
N PRO A 115 -5.81 -7.16 2.05
CA PRO A 115 -6.11 -5.97 1.25
C PRO A 115 -6.09 -6.24 -0.25
N VAL A 116 -5.29 -7.19 -0.73
CA VAL A 116 -5.27 -7.58 -2.16
C VAL A 116 -6.60 -8.20 -2.60
N LEU A 117 -7.12 -9.17 -1.84
CA LEU A 117 -8.40 -9.81 -2.14
C LEU A 117 -9.58 -8.84 -2.03
N ALA A 118 -9.57 -8.01 -0.98
CA ALA A 118 -10.61 -7.01 -0.76
C ALA A 118 -10.60 -5.93 -1.86
N ASP A 119 -9.43 -5.46 -2.30
CA ASP A 119 -9.30 -4.48 -3.39
C ASP A 119 -9.82 -5.03 -4.72
N ALA A 120 -9.46 -6.27 -5.06
CA ALA A 120 -10.01 -6.94 -6.25
C ALA A 120 -11.55 -7.03 -6.17
N TRP A 121 -12.10 -7.44 -5.03
CA TRP A 121 -13.55 -7.52 -4.88
C TRP A 121 -14.23 -6.15 -4.95
N ALA A 122 -13.67 -5.12 -4.32
CA ALA A 122 -14.17 -3.74 -4.34
C ALA A 122 -14.17 -3.15 -5.76
N LYS A 123 -13.20 -3.53 -6.59
CA LYS A 123 -13.07 -3.07 -7.99
C LYS A 123 -13.90 -3.87 -9.00
N GLY A 124 -14.62 -4.90 -8.55
CA GLY A 124 -15.58 -5.63 -9.38
C GLY A 124 -15.06 -6.93 -9.98
N PHE A 125 -13.89 -7.42 -9.57
CA PHE A 125 -13.38 -8.73 -9.99
C PHE A 125 -14.19 -9.86 -9.33
N ARG A 126 -14.63 -10.83 -10.13
CA ARG A 126 -15.60 -11.88 -9.72
C ARG A 126 -15.22 -13.28 -10.23
N GLY A 127 -14.02 -13.47 -10.79
CA GLY A 127 -13.53 -14.77 -11.22
C GLY A 127 -13.10 -15.68 -10.06
N PHE A 128 -13.18 -15.19 -8.82
CA PHE A 128 -12.99 -15.96 -7.59
C PHE A 128 -14.23 -15.87 -6.69
N ASP A 129 -14.42 -16.87 -5.82
CA ASP A 129 -15.54 -16.94 -4.89
C ASP A 129 -15.32 -15.98 -3.70
N GLY A 130 -16.14 -14.93 -3.63
CA GLY A 130 -16.07 -13.92 -2.57
C GLY A 130 -16.39 -14.46 -1.17
N ARG A 131 -17.31 -15.42 -1.03
CA ARG A 131 -17.62 -16.02 0.28
C ARG A 131 -16.48 -16.92 0.75
N ARG A 132 -15.88 -17.70 -0.17
CA ARG A 132 -14.65 -18.46 0.08
C ARG A 132 -13.50 -17.54 0.51
N ALA A 133 -13.33 -16.41 -0.17
CA ALA A 133 -12.32 -15.43 0.17
C ALA A 133 -12.54 -14.81 1.56
N LEU A 134 -13.76 -14.33 1.86
CA LEU A 134 -14.07 -13.79 3.17
C LEU A 134 -13.84 -14.82 4.29
N ALA A 135 -14.23 -16.08 4.08
CA ALA A 135 -13.98 -17.14 5.06
C ALA A 135 -12.48 -17.37 5.30
N ALA A 136 -11.64 -17.34 4.25
CA ALA A 136 -10.19 -17.45 4.39
C ALA A 136 -9.58 -16.23 5.10
N MET A 137 -10.06 -15.03 4.81
CA MET A 137 -9.63 -13.78 5.46
C MET A 137 -9.99 -13.79 6.95
N VAL A 138 -11.25 -14.10 7.29
CA VAL A 138 -11.70 -14.21 8.70
C VAL A 138 -10.86 -15.22 9.46
N ARG A 139 -10.67 -16.44 8.90
CA ARG A 139 -9.86 -17.47 9.54
C ARG A 139 -8.43 -16.99 9.82
N THR A 140 -7.79 -16.42 8.79
CA THR A 140 -6.44 -15.84 8.87
C THR A 140 -6.33 -14.78 9.97
N SER A 141 -7.39 -13.97 10.16
CA SER A 141 -7.48 -12.92 11.18
C SER A 141 -8.04 -13.38 12.55
N THR A 142 -8.22 -14.69 12.77
CA THR A 142 -8.75 -15.22 14.05
C THR A 142 -7.91 -16.34 14.65
N GLU A 143 -7.20 -17.11 13.83
CA GLU A 143 -6.33 -18.19 14.29
C GLU A 143 -4.92 -17.66 14.53
N ASP A 144 -4.36 -17.91 15.71
CA ASP A 144 -3.00 -17.47 16.03
C ASP A 144 -1.97 -18.08 15.06
N ALA A 145 -0.93 -17.30 14.77
CA ALA A 145 0.28 -17.67 14.05
C ALA A 145 1.49 -16.99 14.70
N ALA A 146 2.69 -17.26 14.18
CA ALA A 146 3.94 -16.70 14.69
C ALA A 146 3.88 -15.18 14.91
N LEU A 147 3.66 -14.41 13.84
CA LEU A 147 3.60 -12.94 13.88
C LEU A 147 2.18 -12.38 14.10
N SER A 148 1.14 -13.22 14.00
CA SER A 148 -0.27 -12.83 14.11
C SER A 148 -0.95 -13.51 15.30
N GLN A 149 -0.71 -12.98 16.50
CA GLN A 149 -1.22 -13.53 17.76
C GLN A 149 -2.55 -12.85 18.13
N TRP A 150 -3.60 -13.09 17.33
CA TRP A 150 -4.92 -12.46 17.48
C TRP A 150 -5.49 -12.59 18.88
N SER A 151 -5.21 -13.67 19.60
CA SER A 151 -5.63 -13.85 21.00
C SER A 151 -5.06 -12.76 21.92
N VAL A 152 -3.85 -12.29 21.67
CA VAL A 152 -3.20 -11.17 22.37
C VAL A 152 -3.83 -9.85 21.94
N LEU A 153 -3.98 -9.62 20.62
CA LEU A 153 -4.59 -8.39 20.10
C LEU A 153 -6.03 -8.21 20.62
N ASP A 154 -6.85 -9.26 20.59
CA ASP A 154 -8.24 -9.26 21.05
C ASP A 154 -8.34 -9.01 22.56
N ARG A 155 -7.35 -9.48 23.34
CA ARG A 155 -7.32 -9.28 24.79
C ARG A 155 -6.94 -7.86 25.20
N TYR A 156 -5.94 -7.27 24.54
CA TYR A 156 -5.35 -5.99 24.98
C TYR A 156 -5.77 -4.79 24.11
N GLY A 157 -6.31 -5.04 22.91
CA GLY A 157 -6.64 -4.02 21.91
C GLY A 157 -5.43 -3.50 21.13
N TYR A 158 -4.23 -4.00 21.41
CA TYR A 158 -2.96 -3.79 20.71
C TYR A 158 -2.03 -4.97 21.02
N TYR A 159 -0.90 -5.11 20.34
CA TYR A 159 0.16 -6.04 20.76
C TYR A 159 1.04 -5.39 21.81
N PRO A 160 1.04 -5.88 23.07
CA PRO A 160 1.92 -5.31 24.09
C PRO A 160 3.36 -5.76 23.89
N PHE A 161 4.31 -4.84 24.02
CA PHE A 161 5.72 -5.14 23.70
C PHE A 161 6.39 -6.14 24.64
N ASP A 162 5.80 -6.40 25.82
CA ASP A 162 6.23 -7.40 26.81
C ASP A 162 5.54 -8.76 26.63
N ARG A 163 4.66 -8.89 25.63
CA ARG A 163 3.89 -10.11 25.34
C ARG A 163 4.15 -10.70 23.97
N VAL A 164 4.64 -9.89 23.04
CA VAL A 164 5.05 -10.35 21.71
C VAL A 164 6.52 -10.08 21.48
N GLU A 165 7.15 -10.95 20.70
CA GLU A 165 8.54 -10.76 20.29
C GLU A 165 8.61 -9.76 19.15
N GLY A 166 9.23 -8.60 19.42
CA GLY A 166 9.53 -7.57 18.42
C GLY A 166 8.31 -6.94 17.73
N GLU A 167 8.57 -5.80 17.10
CA GLU A 167 7.71 -5.16 16.10
C GLU A 167 6.28 -4.88 16.58
N ALA A 168 6.09 -4.74 17.89
CA ALA A 168 4.77 -4.69 18.52
C ALA A 168 3.90 -3.55 17.99
N VAL A 169 4.51 -2.37 17.73
CA VAL A 169 3.79 -1.24 17.14
C VAL A 169 3.48 -1.54 15.68
N SER A 170 4.47 -1.84 14.84
CA SER A 170 4.26 -2.12 13.41
C SER A 170 3.23 -3.22 13.17
N ARG A 171 3.30 -4.33 13.91
CA ARG A 171 2.33 -5.43 13.86
C ARG A 171 0.92 -5.00 14.26
N THR A 172 0.79 -4.10 15.25
CA THR A 172 -0.54 -3.58 15.65
C THR A 172 -1.12 -2.69 14.55
N LEU A 173 -0.31 -1.81 13.95
CA LEU A 173 -0.76 -0.88 12.93
C LEU A 173 -1.14 -1.62 11.64
N GLU A 174 -0.35 -2.60 11.22
CA GLU A 174 -0.61 -3.37 9.99
C GLU A 174 -1.72 -4.42 10.16
N ALA A 175 -1.94 -4.95 11.37
CA ALA A 175 -3.15 -5.72 11.67
C ALA A 175 -4.42 -4.91 11.36
N GLY A 176 -4.37 -3.59 11.59
CA GLY A 176 -5.48 -2.68 11.27
C GLY A 176 -5.81 -2.63 9.77
N ILE A 177 -4.80 -2.72 8.91
CA ILE A 177 -4.98 -2.75 7.44
C ILE A 177 -5.72 -4.03 7.02
N GLY A 178 -5.30 -5.18 7.56
CA GLY A 178 -5.94 -6.48 7.31
C GLY A 178 -7.38 -6.52 7.81
N ASP A 179 -7.62 -6.04 9.03
CA ASP A 179 -8.96 -5.99 9.62
C ASP A 179 -9.90 -5.06 8.85
N ASP A 180 -9.42 -3.89 8.38
CA ASP A 180 -10.22 -3.01 7.52
C ASP A 180 -10.57 -3.68 6.18
N ALA A 181 -9.63 -4.41 5.58
CA ALA A 181 -9.89 -5.20 4.38
C ALA A 181 -10.97 -6.27 4.59
N VAL A 182 -10.94 -6.99 5.72
CA VAL A 182 -12.01 -7.93 6.12
C VAL A 182 -13.33 -7.20 6.28
N ALA A 183 -13.32 -6.04 6.95
CA ALA A 183 -14.52 -5.26 7.20
C ALA A 183 -15.21 -4.80 5.90
N ARG A 184 -14.41 -4.27 4.95
CA ARG A 184 -14.90 -3.86 3.62
C ARG A 184 -15.44 -5.04 2.83
N MET A 185 -14.71 -6.15 2.80
CA MET A 185 -15.14 -7.35 2.07
C MET A 185 -16.44 -7.93 2.65
N ALA A 186 -16.54 -8.02 3.99
CA ALA A 186 -17.75 -8.47 4.67
C ALA A 186 -18.96 -7.56 4.36
N THR A 187 -18.75 -6.24 4.36
CA THR A 187 -19.80 -5.26 4.00
C THR A 187 -20.28 -5.46 2.56
N LEU A 188 -19.36 -5.62 1.61
CA LEU A 188 -19.69 -5.86 0.19
C LEU A 188 -20.41 -7.20 -0.05
N LEU A 189 -20.28 -8.16 0.87
CA LEU A 189 -20.91 -9.48 0.80
C LEU A 189 -22.20 -9.58 1.64
N GLY A 190 -22.60 -8.50 2.31
CA GLY A 190 -23.80 -8.48 3.15
C GLY A 190 -23.65 -9.20 4.48
N GLU A 191 -22.45 -9.22 5.07
CA GLU A 191 -22.13 -9.81 6.37
C GLU A 191 -21.82 -8.72 7.43
N PRO A 192 -22.80 -7.87 7.81
CA PRO A 192 -22.55 -6.65 8.60
C PRO A 192 -22.01 -6.91 10.00
N THR A 193 -22.37 -8.02 10.65
CA THR A 193 -21.84 -8.37 11.99
C THR A 193 -20.35 -8.63 11.94
N THR A 194 -19.90 -9.41 10.94
CA THR A 194 -18.48 -9.62 10.65
C THR A 194 -17.82 -8.29 10.32
N GLY A 195 -18.44 -7.50 9.43
CA GLY A 195 -17.94 -6.18 9.04
C GLY A 195 -17.68 -5.26 10.25
N GLN A 196 -18.65 -5.13 11.15
CA GLN A 196 -18.55 -4.28 12.34
C GLN A 196 -17.51 -4.78 13.35
N ARG A 197 -17.36 -6.09 13.52
CA ARG A 197 -16.33 -6.66 14.40
C ARG A 197 -14.94 -6.23 13.95
N PHE A 198 -14.63 -6.48 12.68
CA PHE A 198 -13.30 -6.19 12.13
C PHE A 198 -13.07 -4.69 11.95
N ALA A 199 -14.08 -3.90 11.60
CA ALA A 199 -13.97 -2.43 11.58
C ALA A 199 -13.60 -1.85 12.96
N ARG A 200 -14.15 -2.42 14.04
CA ARG A 200 -13.79 -2.00 15.41
C ARG A 200 -12.34 -2.33 15.74
N ARG A 201 -11.88 -3.54 15.41
CA ARG A 201 -10.50 -3.98 15.69
C ARG A 201 -9.48 -3.29 14.78
N ALA A 202 -9.86 -2.90 13.57
CA ALA A 202 -9.04 -2.04 12.70
C ALA A 202 -8.65 -0.70 13.36
N GLY A 203 -9.41 -0.24 14.36
CA GLY A 203 -9.12 0.94 15.17
C GLY A 203 -8.12 0.72 16.32
N SER A 204 -7.55 -0.47 16.48
CA SER A 204 -6.59 -0.82 17.55
C SER A 204 -5.38 0.10 17.66
N TRP A 205 -4.95 0.69 16.52
CA TRP A 205 -3.85 1.66 16.48
C TRP A 205 -4.06 2.86 17.42
N ARG A 206 -5.33 3.23 17.72
CA ARG A 206 -5.66 4.37 18.59
C ARG A 206 -5.13 4.18 20.01
N ALA A 207 -4.99 2.93 20.47
CA ALA A 207 -4.45 2.62 21.79
C ALA A 207 -2.95 2.91 21.92
N LEU A 208 -2.25 3.10 20.80
CA LEU A 208 -0.81 3.33 20.73
C LEU A 208 -0.43 4.78 20.42
N ILE A 209 -1.39 5.70 20.21
CA ILE A 209 -1.08 7.12 20.06
C ILE A 209 -0.70 7.70 21.42
N ASP A 210 0.58 7.97 21.59
CA ASP A 210 1.12 8.60 22.79
C ASP A 210 0.65 10.07 22.86
N PRO A 211 -0.09 10.48 23.90
CA PRO A 211 -0.61 11.84 24.00
C PRO A 211 0.49 12.91 24.12
N GLU A 212 1.70 12.56 24.55
CA GLU A 212 2.84 13.49 24.67
C GLU A 212 3.43 13.81 23.29
N THR A 213 3.72 12.77 22.51
CA THR A 213 4.43 12.89 21.23
C THR A 213 3.51 12.94 20.02
N ARG A 214 2.26 12.47 20.17
CA ARG A 214 1.28 12.17 19.11
C ARG A 214 1.75 11.13 18.09
N LEU A 215 2.82 10.41 18.41
CA LEU A 215 3.33 9.30 17.62
C LEU A 215 2.77 7.98 18.15
N THR A 216 2.79 6.96 17.31
CA THR A 216 2.58 5.59 17.75
C THR A 216 3.79 5.11 18.56
N ARG A 217 3.56 4.66 19.80
CA ARG A 217 4.60 4.25 20.74
C ARG A 217 4.25 2.91 21.36
N GLY A 218 5.26 2.07 21.61
CA GLY A 218 5.04 0.78 22.27
C GLY A 218 4.41 0.94 23.64
N ARG A 219 3.48 0.05 23.96
CA ARG A 219 2.79 -0.01 25.25
C ARG A 219 2.86 -1.43 25.82
N ASP A 220 3.09 -1.59 27.12
CA ASP A 220 3.18 -2.90 27.77
C ASP A 220 1.80 -3.43 28.18
N SER A 221 1.73 -4.67 28.68
CA SER A 221 0.48 -5.33 29.08
C SER A 221 -0.18 -4.73 30.32
N GLN A 222 0.51 -3.82 31.02
CA GLN A 222 -0.02 -3.02 32.13
C GLN A 222 -0.47 -1.62 31.68
N GLY A 223 -0.28 -1.29 30.40
CA GLY A 223 -0.65 -0.01 29.82
C GLY A 223 0.41 1.09 29.96
N ASN A 224 1.64 0.78 30.36
CA ASN A 224 2.73 1.76 30.41
C ASN A 224 3.38 1.94 29.04
N TRP A 225 3.74 3.17 28.71
CA TRP A 225 4.49 3.47 27.49
C TRP A 225 5.95 3.00 27.61
N ARG A 226 6.52 2.50 26.51
CA ARG A 226 7.94 2.11 26.44
C ARG A 226 8.82 3.28 26.85
N THR A 227 9.73 3.06 27.80
CA THR A 227 10.74 4.03 28.21
C THR A 227 12.10 3.32 28.39
N PRO A 228 13.23 3.92 27.96
CA PRO A 228 13.34 5.17 27.20
C PRO A 228 12.72 5.08 25.80
N PHE A 229 12.41 6.22 25.19
CA PHE A 229 11.82 6.30 23.85
C PHE A 229 12.57 7.32 22.99
N ASP A 230 13.22 6.82 21.93
CA ASP A 230 13.79 7.64 20.87
C ASP A 230 12.96 7.44 19.58
N PRO A 231 12.16 8.43 19.16
CA PRO A 231 11.29 8.29 18.00
C PRO A 231 12.04 8.28 16.67
N LEU A 232 13.33 8.61 16.65
CA LEU A 232 14.17 8.64 15.44
C LEU A 232 14.97 7.34 15.25
N MET A 233 15.03 6.48 16.27
CA MET A 233 15.77 5.22 16.21
C MET A 233 15.07 4.21 15.30
N PRO A 234 15.66 3.82 14.15
CA PRO A 234 15.12 2.75 13.34
C PRO A 234 15.41 1.39 14.00
N THR A 235 14.41 0.50 13.97
CA THR A 235 14.53 -0.85 14.54
C THR A 235 14.26 -1.92 13.48
N SER A 236 14.72 -3.14 13.71
CA SER A 236 14.48 -4.31 12.85
C SER A 236 14.70 -5.60 13.63
N PRO A 237 13.94 -6.67 13.35
CA PRO A 237 14.05 -7.94 14.07
C PRO A 237 15.44 -8.59 13.96
N LEU A 238 16.23 -8.26 12.94
CA LEU A 238 17.52 -8.91 12.68
C LEU A 238 18.66 -8.37 13.54
N ASN A 239 18.84 -7.04 13.58
CA ASN A 239 20.06 -6.41 14.11
C ASN A 239 19.81 -5.42 15.25
N ASN A 240 18.59 -4.90 15.38
CA ASN A 240 18.22 -3.93 16.41
C ASN A 240 16.74 -4.10 16.78
N PRO A 241 16.39 -5.19 17.49
CA PRO A 241 14.99 -5.51 17.76
C PRO A 241 14.34 -4.39 18.55
N GLY A 242 13.16 -3.98 18.12
CA GLY A 242 12.38 -2.92 18.73
C GLY A 242 10.94 -2.97 18.26
N ASP A 243 10.18 -1.90 18.45
CA ASP A 243 8.74 -1.92 18.18
C ASP A 243 8.37 -1.70 16.71
N TYR A 244 9.33 -1.33 15.86
CA TYR A 244 9.11 -0.95 14.47
C TYR A 244 9.86 -1.88 13.50
N THR A 245 9.22 -2.24 12.39
CA THR A 245 9.79 -3.08 11.33
C THR A 245 10.51 -2.21 10.30
N GLU A 246 11.85 -2.23 10.32
CA GLU A 246 12.73 -1.54 9.36
C GLU A 246 12.51 -0.03 9.24
N ALA A 247 12.14 0.58 10.36
CA ALA A 247 11.75 1.98 10.40
C ALA A 247 11.79 2.50 11.82
N ASN A 248 11.51 3.79 11.99
CA ASN A 248 11.33 4.42 13.30
C ASN A 248 9.87 4.85 13.55
N ALA A 249 9.64 5.46 14.71
CA ALA A 249 8.31 5.90 15.12
C ALA A 249 7.70 6.93 14.18
N TRP A 250 8.51 7.84 13.64
CA TRP A 250 8.04 8.87 12.72
C TRP A 250 7.52 8.28 11.41
N GLN A 251 8.16 7.23 10.89
CA GLN A 251 7.77 6.57 9.65
C GLN A 251 6.50 5.72 9.83
N TYR A 252 6.40 4.92 10.90
CA TYR A 252 5.24 4.05 11.13
C TYR A 252 3.99 4.75 11.65
N SER A 253 4.11 5.94 12.26
CA SER A 253 2.93 6.64 12.80
C SER A 253 1.92 7.05 11.73
N TRP A 254 2.30 7.00 10.45
CA TRP A 254 1.43 7.25 9.32
C TRP A 254 0.67 6.02 8.82
N THR A 255 1.03 4.81 9.24
CA THR A 255 0.43 3.55 8.77
C THR A 255 -1.09 3.50 8.91
N PRO A 256 -1.73 4.00 10.00
CA PRO A 256 -3.20 4.02 10.10
C PRO A 256 -3.91 4.77 8.96
N ALA A 257 -3.24 5.70 8.28
CA ALA A 257 -3.83 6.43 7.16
C ALA A 257 -4.06 5.56 5.91
N LEU A 258 -3.49 4.35 5.87
CA LEU A 258 -3.76 3.38 4.80
C LEU A 258 -5.21 2.85 4.84
N HIS A 259 -5.93 3.01 5.95
CA HIS A 259 -7.33 2.61 6.07
C HIS A 259 -8.24 3.66 6.71
N ASP A 260 -7.71 4.56 7.54
CA ASP A 260 -8.47 5.59 8.26
C ASP A 260 -7.70 6.95 8.33
N PRO A 261 -7.45 7.62 7.18
CA PRO A 261 -6.69 8.87 7.15
C PRO A 261 -7.38 10.01 7.89
N GLU A 262 -8.70 10.16 7.78
CA GLU A 262 -9.45 11.16 8.55
C GLU A 262 -9.40 10.87 10.05
N GLY A 263 -9.55 9.61 10.45
CA GLY A 263 -9.50 9.23 11.86
C GLY A 263 -8.11 9.42 12.48
N LEU A 264 -7.03 9.21 11.71
CA LEU A 264 -5.65 9.54 12.12
C LEU A 264 -5.47 11.06 12.27
N ARG A 265 -5.91 11.84 11.28
CA ARG A 265 -5.89 13.30 11.33
C ARG A 265 -6.57 13.81 12.59
N ASP A 266 -7.75 13.29 12.92
CA ASP A 266 -8.51 13.71 14.09
C ASP A 266 -7.78 13.30 15.39
N ALA A 267 -7.20 12.09 15.46
CA ALA A 267 -6.40 11.64 16.59
C ALA A 267 -5.12 12.48 16.81
N MET A 268 -4.53 13.02 15.74
CA MET A 268 -3.36 13.90 15.80
C MET A 268 -3.72 15.37 16.10
N GLY A 269 -5.01 15.70 16.28
CA GLY A 269 -5.48 17.03 16.67
C GLY A 269 -6.03 17.89 15.52
N GLY A 270 -6.55 17.25 14.47
CA GLY A 270 -7.22 17.92 13.35
C GLY A 270 -6.28 18.34 12.21
N ALA A 271 -6.85 18.92 11.14
CA ALA A 271 -6.14 19.18 9.88
C ALA A 271 -4.84 20.00 10.03
N ALA A 272 -4.86 21.07 10.83
CA ALA A 272 -3.69 21.92 11.02
C ALA A 272 -2.56 21.21 11.78
N ALA A 273 -2.89 20.43 12.81
CA ALA A 273 -1.89 19.66 13.57
C ALA A 273 -1.34 18.50 12.73
N PHE A 274 -2.20 17.82 11.97
CA PHE A 274 -1.81 16.78 11.03
C PHE A 274 -0.83 17.32 9.97
N ARG A 275 -1.11 18.48 9.39
CA ARG A 275 -0.18 19.18 8.50
C ARG A 275 1.14 19.52 9.19
N ALA A 276 1.10 20.10 10.39
CA ALA A 276 2.32 20.44 11.12
C ALA A 276 3.21 19.22 11.42
N MET A 277 2.61 18.05 11.68
CA MET A 277 3.36 16.81 11.85
C MET A 277 3.97 16.30 10.53
N LEU A 278 3.26 16.42 9.41
CA LEU A 278 3.81 16.12 8.07
C LEU A 278 4.97 17.07 7.73
N ASP A 279 4.79 18.37 7.95
CA ASP A 279 5.82 19.38 7.70
C ASP A 279 7.08 19.10 8.55
N ARG A 280 6.89 18.76 9.84
CA ARG A 280 7.97 18.35 10.73
C ARG A 280 8.70 17.09 10.24
N PHE A 281 7.94 16.11 9.75
CA PHE A 281 8.47 14.85 9.21
C PHE A 281 9.33 15.07 7.96
N PHE A 282 8.89 15.90 7.01
CA PHE A 282 9.60 16.13 5.75
C PHE A 282 10.70 17.20 5.83
N PHE A 283 10.54 18.22 6.67
CA PHE A 283 11.34 19.46 6.57
C PHE A 283 12.12 19.83 7.83
N ASP A 284 11.62 19.51 9.03
CA ASP A 284 12.26 19.96 10.27
C ASP A 284 13.20 18.92 10.88
N LEU A 285 12.83 17.64 10.80
CA LEU A 285 13.62 16.56 11.38
C LEU A 285 14.80 16.17 10.47
N PRO A 286 16.00 15.95 11.05
CA PRO A 286 17.15 15.53 10.25
C PRO A 286 16.93 14.13 9.71
N PRO A 287 17.52 13.77 8.55
CA PRO A 287 17.46 12.39 8.06
C PRO A 287 18.21 11.43 8.97
N THR A 288 17.67 10.22 9.11
CA THR A 288 18.35 9.07 9.72
C THR A 288 19.61 8.75 8.92
N LYS A 289 20.74 8.49 9.60
CA LYS A 289 22.04 8.23 8.97
C LYS A 289 22.55 6.84 9.31
N GLY A 290 23.26 6.20 8.38
CA GLY A 290 23.98 4.95 8.63
C GLY A 290 23.10 3.71 8.80
N ALA A 291 21.85 3.76 8.36
CA ALA A 291 20.87 2.69 8.51
C ALA A 291 20.27 2.23 7.16
N ALA A 292 21.05 2.31 6.08
CA ALA A 292 20.63 1.90 4.74
C ALA A 292 20.15 0.44 4.68
N TYR A 293 20.75 -0.45 5.47
CA TYR A 293 20.34 -1.85 5.61
C TYR A 293 18.94 -2.04 6.24
N LEU A 294 18.32 -0.96 6.74
CA LEU A 294 16.94 -0.90 7.23
C LEU A 294 16.06 -0.05 6.29
N GLY A 295 16.47 0.10 5.03
CA GLY A 295 15.77 0.91 4.04
C GLY A 295 15.76 2.42 4.34
N GLN A 296 16.64 2.91 5.22
CA GLN A 296 16.79 4.34 5.53
C GLN A 296 17.63 5.06 4.45
N GLU A 297 17.14 4.99 3.21
CA GLU A 297 17.76 5.54 2.01
C GLU A 297 16.77 6.43 1.25
N ALA A 298 17.29 7.24 0.31
CA ALA A 298 16.49 8.20 -0.44
C ALA A 298 15.67 9.12 0.50
N MET A 299 16.38 9.77 1.43
CA MET A 299 15.77 10.50 2.53
C MET A 299 15.34 11.93 2.14
N ILE A 300 14.14 12.34 2.55
CA ILE A 300 13.69 13.73 2.60
C ILE A 300 13.20 14.02 4.03
N GLY A 301 14.05 14.64 4.85
CA GLY A 301 13.81 14.66 6.29
C GLY A 301 13.76 13.22 6.81
N GLN A 302 12.67 12.84 7.47
CA GLN A 302 12.43 11.48 7.96
C GLN A 302 11.70 10.55 6.97
N TYR A 303 11.23 11.07 5.83
CA TYR A 303 10.72 10.24 4.74
C TYR A 303 11.86 9.43 4.14
N ALA A 304 11.73 8.11 4.09
CA ALA A 304 12.67 7.21 3.42
C ALA A 304 11.99 6.60 2.20
N HIS A 305 12.41 6.95 0.98
CA HIS A 305 11.79 6.36 -0.22
C HIS A 305 12.25 4.93 -0.47
N GLY A 306 13.42 4.53 0.04
CA GLY A 306 13.95 3.18 -0.16
C GLY A 306 13.24 2.08 0.63
N ASN A 307 12.14 2.40 1.33
CA ASN A 307 11.33 1.43 2.07
C ASN A 307 9.85 1.83 2.10
N GLU A 308 9.01 0.82 2.04
CA GLU A 308 7.57 0.83 1.83
C GLU A 308 6.71 1.55 2.87
N PRO A 309 7.07 1.60 4.18
CA PRO A 309 6.27 2.29 5.18
C PRO A 309 6.03 3.77 4.86
N SER A 310 6.93 4.41 4.10
CA SER A 310 6.82 5.83 3.75
C SER A 310 6.02 6.09 2.46
N HIS A 311 5.77 5.09 1.62
CA HIS A 311 5.32 5.29 0.23
C HIS A 311 4.02 6.12 0.07
N HIS A 312 3.09 6.04 1.01
CA HIS A 312 1.83 6.78 0.98
C HIS A 312 1.92 8.18 1.62
N VAL A 313 2.97 8.51 2.37
CA VAL A 313 2.99 9.67 3.29
C VAL A 313 2.89 11.01 2.58
N ALA A 314 3.57 11.19 1.44
CA ALA A 314 3.47 12.42 0.65
C ALA A 314 2.04 12.69 0.13
N TRP A 315 1.26 11.63 -0.09
CA TRP A 315 -0.13 11.71 -0.52
C TRP A 315 -1.09 12.12 0.59
N LEU A 316 -0.66 12.07 1.86
CA LEU A 316 -1.48 12.47 3.01
C LEU A 316 -1.73 13.98 3.08
N TYR A 317 -0.93 14.79 2.39
CA TYR A 317 -1.23 16.22 2.23
C TYR A 317 -2.57 16.49 1.53
N ALA A 318 -3.10 15.53 0.74
CA ALA A 318 -4.44 15.63 0.16
C ALA A 318 -5.56 15.72 1.21
N PHE A 319 -5.27 15.36 2.47
CA PHE A 319 -6.19 15.43 3.62
C PHE A 319 -5.90 16.64 4.53
N THR A 320 -5.09 17.59 4.06
CA THR A 320 -4.72 18.83 4.76
C THR A 320 -5.29 20.07 4.05
N ASP A 321 -5.09 21.24 4.64
CA ASP A 321 -5.33 22.55 4.04
C ASP A 321 -4.26 22.96 3.00
N LYS A 322 -3.24 22.12 2.74
CA LYS A 322 -2.11 22.39 1.83
C LYS A 322 -1.75 21.21 0.92
N PRO A 323 -2.68 20.71 0.08
CA PRO A 323 -2.42 19.60 -0.83
C PRO A 323 -1.25 19.85 -1.81
N GLU A 324 -0.98 21.10 -2.17
CA GLU A 324 0.11 21.50 -3.07
C GLU A 324 1.51 21.12 -2.53
N THR A 325 1.67 20.99 -1.21
CA THR A 325 2.93 20.52 -0.62
C THR A 325 3.18 19.05 -0.96
N GLY A 326 2.13 18.22 -0.91
CA GLY A 326 2.19 16.82 -1.34
C GLY A 326 2.55 16.69 -2.82
N HIS A 327 1.94 17.51 -3.69
CA HIS A 327 2.26 17.50 -5.12
C HIS A 327 3.74 17.82 -5.40
N ARG A 328 4.31 18.80 -4.69
CA ARG A 328 5.74 19.12 -4.78
C ARG A 328 6.63 17.98 -4.31
N LEU A 329 6.27 17.35 -3.18
CA LEU A 329 7.00 16.21 -2.65
C LEU A 329 6.97 15.01 -3.59
N VAL A 330 5.80 14.64 -4.13
CA VAL A 330 5.67 13.54 -5.11
C VAL A 330 6.54 13.80 -6.34
N ARG A 331 6.53 15.02 -6.89
CA ARG A 331 7.41 15.38 -8.00
C ARG A 331 8.88 15.26 -7.61
N ARG A 332 9.25 15.78 -6.44
CA ARG A 332 10.64 15.74 -5.95
C ARG A 332 11.12 14.30 -5.77
N ILE A 333 10.32 13.42 -5.17
CA ILE A 333 10.63 12.00 -4.98
C ILE A 333 10.85 11.32 -6.33
N ALA A 334 9.91 11.50 -7.27
CA ALA A 334 10.01 10.92 -8.61
C ALA A 334 11.23 11.45 -9.40
N HIS A 335 11.59 12.72 -9.21
CA HIS A 335 12.75 13.32 -9.85
C HIS A 335 14.06 12.88 -9.20
N ASP A 336 14.17 12.93 -7.87
CA ASP A 336 15.42 12.76 -7.14
C ASP A 336 15.84 11.28 -7.09
N PHE A 337 14.89 10.36 -6.97
CA PHE A 337 15.17 8.95 -6.63
C PHE A 337 14.93 7.95 -7.76
N TYR A 338 14.46 8.41 -8.92
CA TYR A 338 14.33 7.58 -10.12
C TYR A 338 15.17 8.13 -11.26
N LYS A 339 16.05 7.30 -11.79
CA LYS A 339 16.99 7.66 -12.86
C LYS A 339 17.07 6.53 -13.89
N ASP A 340 17.58 6.83 -15.07
CA ASP A 340 17.72 5.85 -16.16
C ASP A 340 19.11 5.19 -16.24
N ARG A 341 19.74 5.02 -15.08
CA ARG A 341 21.09 4.47 -14.86
C ARG A 341 20.99 3.18 -14.01
N PRO A 342 22.05 2.37 -13.91
CA PRO A 342 22.04 1.13 -13.13
C PRO A 342 21.67 1.30 -11.64
N ASP A 343 22.03 2.43 -11.03
CA ASP A 343 21.67 2.88 -9.67
C ASP A 343 20.38 3.73 -9.66
N GLY A 344 19.52 3.53 -10.66
CA GLY A 344 18.37 4.38 -10.92
C GLY A 344 17.12 4.12 -10.09
N ILE A 345 17.12 3.06 -9.27
CA ILE A 345 16.16 2.84 -8.19
C ILE A 345 17.00 2.77 -6.91
N ILE A 346 16.61 3.54 -5.90
CA ILE A 346 17.27 3.56 -4.59
C ILE A 346 16.43 2.74 -3.62
N GLY A 347 17.07 1.79 -2.93
CA GLY A 347 16.39 0.72 -2.18
C GLY A 347 16.22 -0.55 -3.03
N ASN A 348 15.58 -1.56 -2.45
CA ASN A 348 15.20 -2.76 -3.20
C ASN A 348 14.01 -2.44 -4.13
N GLU A 349 13.87 -3.18 -5.24
CA GLU A 349 12.77 -2.95 -6.18
C GLU A 349 11.44 -3.58 -5.72
N ASP A 350 11.56 -4.60 -4.85
CA ASP A 350 10.50 -5.33 -4.16
C ASP A 350 9.35 -5.79 -5.06
N ALA A 351 9.75 -6.55 -6.08
CA ALA A 351 8.87 -7.27 -7.00
C ALA A 351 7.84 -6.37 -7.69
N GLY A 352 8.27 -5.18 -8.11
CA GLY A 352 7.48 -4.19 -8.82
C GLY A 352 6.96 -3.05 -7.95
N GLN A 353 7.18 -3.06 -6.63
CA GLN A 353 6.56 -2.07 -5.73
C GLN A 353 7.10 -0.65 -5.95
N MET A 354 8.43 -0.48 -6.01
CA MET A 354 9.05 0.82 -6.30
C MET A 354 8.63 1.33 -7.69
N SER A 355 8.69 0.45 -8.68
CA SER A 355 8.28 0.78 -10.05
C SER A 355 6.80 1.16 -10.13
N ALA A 356 5.92 0.47 -9.41
CA ALA A 356 4.50 0.79 -9.36
C ALA A 356 4.23 2.16 -8.71
N TRP A 357 5.00 2.53 -7.68
CA TRP A 357 4.93 3.87 -7.10
C TRP A 357 5.23 4.94 -8.15
N TYR A 358 6.34 4.79 -8.89
CA TYR A 358 6.72 5.72 -9.95
C TYR A 358 5.68 5.84 -11.06
N ILE A 359 5.09 4.71 -11.48
CA ILE A 359 4.04 4.68 -12.50
C ILE A 359 2.82 5.48 -12.03
N PHE A 360 2.32 5.22 -10.81
CA PHE A 360 1.20 5.96 -10.24
C PHE A 360 1.49 7.46 -10.07
N ALA A 361 2.66 7.80 -9.51
CA ALA A 361 3.10 9.19 -9.38
C ALA A 361 3.11 9.90 -10.74
N THR A 362 3.65 9.24 -11.77
CA THR A 362 3.71 9.78 -13.15
C THR A 362 2.31 10.02 -13.73
N LEU A 363 1.38 9.10 -13.48
CA LEU A 363 -0.01 9.19 -13.94
C LEU A 363 -0.85 10.19 -13.13
N GLY A 364 -0.36 10.65 -11.97
CA GLY A 364 -0.98 11.71 -11.17
C GLY A 364 -2.02 11.23 -10.16
N PHE A 365 -1.99 9.96 -9.75
CA PHE A 365 -2.86 9.44 -8.68
C PHE A 365 -2.24 8.20 -8.04
N TYR A 366 -2.60 7.88 -6.79
CA TYR A 366 -2.00 6.78 -6.03
C TYR A 366 -3.03 6.04 -5.15
N PRO A 367 -2.95 4.69 -5.03
CA PRO A 367 -3.82 3.89 -4.18
C PRO A 367 -3.44 4.02 -2.69
N ALA A 368 -3.46 5.24 -2.12
CA ALA A 368 -3.03 5.51 -0.74
C ALA A 368 -3.90 4.84 0.34
N GLN A 369 -5.04 4.28 -0.04
CA GLN A 369 -5.90 3.48 0.82
C GLN A 369 -6.18 2.12 0.14
N PRO A 370 -5.36 1.09 0.39
CA PRO A 370 -5.60 -0.26 -0.11
C PRO A 370 -7.00 -0.76 0.24
N ALA A 371 -7.57 -1.66 -0.57
CA ALA A 371 -8.94 -2.19 -0.42
C ALA A 371 -10.10 -1.16 -0.52
N SER A 372 -9.83 0.14 -0.62
CA SER A 372 -10.88 1.16 -0.75
C SER A 372 -11.53 1.20 -2.14
N GLY A 373 -10.86 0.67 -3.17
CA GLY A 373 -11.27 0.82 -4.57
C GLY A 373 -11.14 2.26 -5.08
N ARG A 374 -10.34 3.12 -4.41
CA ARG A 374 -10.16 4.55 -4.74
C ARG A 374 -8.69 4.89 -4.92
N TYR A 375 -8.41 5.94 -5.68
CA TYR A 375 -7.07 6.50 -5.87
C TYR A 375 -7.05 7.95 -5.42
N VAL A 376 -6.14 8.30 -4.51
CA VAL A 376 -5.88 9.70 -4.12
C VAL A 376 -5.27 10.42 -5.31
N LEU A 377 -5.82 11.59 -5.62
CA LEU A 377 -5.39 12.41 -6.74
C LEU A 377 -4.16 13.23 -6.38
N GLY A 378 -3.28 13.40 -7.34
CA GLY A 378 -2.17 14.35 -7.31
C GLY A 378 -2.15 15.15 -8.61
N ILE A 379 -0.94 15.40 -9.13
CA ILE A 379 -0.73 16.08 -10.41
C ILE A 379 0.12 15.15 -11.30
N PRO A 380 -0.30 14.87 -12.54
CA PRO A 380 0.51 14.12 -13.48
C PRO A 380 1.89 14.76 -13.69
N LEU A 381 2.93 13.92 -13.73
CA LEU A 381 4.31 14.38 -13.94
C LEU A 381 4.66 14.50 -15.43
N VAL A 382 3.67 14.33 -16.30
CA VAL A 382 3.77 14.41 -17.76
C VAL A 382 2.61 15.24 -18.31
N GLU A 383 2.80 15.81 -19.50
CA GLU A 383 1.73 16.56 -20.19
C GLU A 383 0.61 15.64 -20.62
N ARG A 384 0.94 14.41 -21.04
CA ARG A 384 -0.05 13.45 -21.50
C ARG A 384 0.38 12.02 -21.20
N ALA A 385 -0.57 11.23 -20.73
CA ALA A 385 -0.44 9.79 -20.60
C ALA A 385 -1.66 9.09 -21.20
N ARG A 386 -1.47 7.85 -21.63
CA ARG A 386 -2.51 6.99 -22.17
C ARG A 386 -2.45 5.64 -21.50
N ILE A 387 -3.59 5.17 -21.03
CA ILE A 387 -3.76 3.85 -20.40
C ILE A 387 -4.71 3.02 -21.27
N GLU A 388 -4.23 1.88 -21.75
CA GLU A 388 -5.05 0.89 -22.42
C GLU A 388 -5.80 0.08 -21.38
N VAL A 389 -7.08 0.40 -21.19
CA VAL A 389 -7.97 -0.32 -20.28
C VAL A 389 -8.62 -1.49 -21.03
N PRO A 390 -8.30 -2.76 -20.73
CA PRO A 390 -8.81 -3.89 -21.49
C PRO A 390 -10.35 -3.94 -21.56
N GLY A 391 -10.87 -4.13 -22.77
CA GLY A 391 -12.32 -4.18 -23.01
C GLY A 391 -13.04 -2.83 -22.90
N ARG A 392 -12.31 -1.72 -22.76
CA ARG A 392 -12.87 -0.36 -22.62
C ARG A 392 -12.16 0.62 -23.54
N LYS A 393 -12.70 1.84 -23.63
CA LYS A 393 -12.01 2.95 -24.27
C LYS A 393 -10.74 3.24 -23.47
N ALA A 394 -9.64 3.50 -24.17
CA ALA A 394 -8.41 3.94 -23.52
C ALA A 394 -8.66 5.24 -22.75
N LEU A 395 -8.07 5.31 -21.56
CA LEU A 395 -8.11 6.49 -20.72
C LEU A 395 -6.95 7.41 -21.12
N ILE A 396 -7.28 8.66 -21.43
CA ILE A 396 -6.31 9.72 -21.69
C ILE A 396 -6.19 10.61 -20.45
N ILE A 397 -4.97 10.84 -19.98
CA ILE A 397 -4.67 11.75 -18.87
C ILE A 397 -3.92 12.94 -19.47
N GLU A 398 -4.41 14.15 -19.25
CA GLU A 398 -3.83 15.39 -19.79
C GLU A 398 -3.62 16.40 -18.67
N ARG A 399 -2.45 17.02 -18.65
CA ARG A 399 -2.12 18.13 -17.75
C ARG A 399 -1.97 19.42 -18.55
N GLN A 400 -2.68 20.44 -18.13
CA GLN A 400 -2.59 21.81 -18.64
C GLN A 400 -1.87 22.69 -17.61
N GLY A 401 -0.83 23.41 -18.06
CA GLY A 401 0.02 24.23 -17.19
C GLY A 401 1.17 23.44 -16.53
N GLN A 402 2.09 24.17 -15.89
CA GLN A 402 3.31 23.62 -15.31
C GLN A 402 3.41 23.81 -13.78
N GLY A 403 2.37 24.35 -13.15
CA GLY A 403 2.38 24.66 -11.72
C GLY A 403 2.04 23.48 -10.80
N ASP A 404 2.05 23.76 -9.50
CA ASP A 404 1.90 22.75 -8.42
C ASP A 404 0.56 22.82 -7.71
N HIS A 405 -0.21 23.85 -8.05
CA HIS A 405 -1.56 24.04 -7.56
C HIS A 405 -2.52 23.44 -8.58
N LEU A 406 -3.36 22.51 -8.14
CA LEU A 406 -4.43 21.94 -8.95
C LEU A 406 -5.59 22.94 -8.96
N SER A 407 -5.76 23.66 -10.07
CA SER A 407 -6.81 24.67 -10.24
C SER A 407 -8.10 24.09 -10.85
N GLY A 408 -8.03 22.90 -11.42
CA GLY A 408 -9.20 22.17 -11.93
C GLY A 408 -8.89 20.71 -12.21
N PHE A 409 -9.88 19.85 -11.98
CA PHE A 409 -9.82 18.44 -12.34
C PHE A 409 -11.15 18.01 -12.94
N THR A 410 -11.13 17.50 -14.17
CA THR A 410 -12.34 17.04 -14.85
C THR A 410 -12.19 15.59 -15.30
N ARG A 411 -13.33 14.91 -15.37
CA ARG A 411 -13.49 13.61 -16.00
C ARG A 411 -14.51 13.73 -17.12
N ASP A 412 -14.07 13.50 -18.35
CA ASP A 412 -14.89 13.67 -19.55
C ASP A 412 -15.60 15.04 -19.58
N GLY A 413 -14.89 16.10 -19.20
CA GLY A 413 -15.42 17.48 -19.11
C GLY A 413 -16.25 17.80 -17.86
N LEU A 414 -16.56 16.82 -17.00
CA LEU A 414 -17.31 17.03 -15.76
C LEU A 414 -16.36 17.31 -14.59
N PRO A 415 -16.55 18.39 -13.81
CA PRO A 415 -15.72 18.69 -12.65
C PRO A 415 -15.75 17.59 -11.57
N LEU A 416 -14.60 17.35 -10.95
CA LEU A 416 -14.44 16.46 -9.79
C LEU A 416 -13.93 17.29 -8.60
N SER A 417 -14.54 17.07 -7.43
CA SER A 417 -14.25 17.83 -6.19
C SER A 417 -13.66 16.99 -5.05
N ALA A 418 -13.54 15.68 -5.24
CA ALA A 418 -13.02 14.77 -4.21
C ALA A 418 -11.50 14.63 -4.31
N PRO A 419 -10.77 14.45 -3.20
CA PRO A 419 -9.33 14.18 -3.23
C PRO A 419 -8.99 12.79 -3.76
N ALA A 420 -10.00 11.98 -4.08
CA ALA A 420 -9.83 10.64 -4.62
C ALA A 420 -10.91 10.27 -5.64
N ILE A 421 -10.52 9.47 -6.63
CA ILE A 421 -11.40 8.95 -7.69
C ILE A 421 -11.65 7.45 -7.49
N PRO A 422 -12.90 6.96 -7.52
CA PRO A 422 -13.21 5.53 -7.54
C PRO A 422 -12.65 4.84 -8.79
N HIS A 423 -12.18 3.61 -8.65
CA HIS A 423 -11.68 2.81 -9.76
C HIS A 423 -12.70 2.67 -10.89
N SER A 424 -13.98 2.44 -10.56
CA SER A 424 -15.05 2.36 -11.56
C SER A 424 -15.21 3.63 -12.40
N GLN A 425 -15.00 4.80 -11.79
CA GLN A 425 -15.03 6.09 -12.48
C GLN A 425 -13.78 6.32 -13.32
N LEU A 426 -12.63 5.85 -12.85
CA LEU A 426 -11.35 5.93 -13.57
C LEU A 426 -11.39 5.10 -14.85
N ILE A 427 -11.77 3.82 -14.76
CA ILE A 427 -11.75 2.89 -15.91
C ILE A 427 -12.88 3.14 -16.91
N SER A 428 -13.94 3.86 -16.52
CA SER A 428 -15.01 4.25 -17.45
C SER A 428 -14.69 5.54 -18.20
N ALA A 429 -13.72 6.33 -17.74
CA ALA A 429 -13.41 7.63 -18.30
C ALA A 429 -12.70 7.51 -19.64
N GLY A 430 -13.06 8.38 -20.59
CA GLY A 430 -12.27 8.57 -21.81
C GLY A 430 -11.13 9.56 -21.59
N ARG A 431 -11.32 10.54 -20.71
CA ARG A 431 -10.33 11.57 -20.41
C ARG A 431 -10.37 12.03 -18.94
N LEU A 432 -9.19 12.28 -18.38
CA LEU A 432 -8.95 13.02 -17.15
C LEU A 432 -8.10 14.25 -17.48
N GLU A 433 -8.56 15.44 -17.11
CA GLU A 433 -7.86 16.70 -17.41
C GLU A 433 -7.52 17.42 -16.11
N PHE A 434 -6.24 17.73 -15.93
CA PHE A 434 -5.69 18.43 -14.77
C PHE A 434 -5.27 19.83 -15.19
N ALA A 435 -5.97 20.86 -14.74
CA ALA A 435 -5.54 22.24 -14.88
C ALA A 435 -4.67 22.63 -13.69
N THR A 436 -3.50 23.20 -13.96
CA THR A 436 -2.56 23.63 -12.92
C THR A 436 -2.17 25.08 -13.08
N SER A 437 -1.99 25.78 -11.96
CA SER A 437 -1.51 27.16 -11.91
C SER A 437 -0.23 27.28 -11.10
N ALA A 438 0.58 28.30 -11.39
CA ALA A 438 1.64 28.70 -10.47
C ALA A 438 1.00 29.02 -9.10
N GLY A 439 1.64 28.61 -8.01
CA GLY A 439 1.22 29.01 -6.67
C GLY A 439 1.35 30.52 -6.52
N GLN A 440 0.44 31.14 -5.77
CA GLN A 440 0.58 32.53 -5.33
C GLN A 440 1.62 32.65 -4.23
#